data_AF-K1ZVP5-F1
#
_entry.id   AF-K1ZVP5-F1
#
_cell.length_a   1.000
_cell.length_b   1.000
_cell.length_c   1.000
_cell.angle_alpha   90.00
_cell.angle_beta   90.00
_cell.angle_gamma   90.00
#
_symmetry.space_group_name_H-M   'P 1'
#
loop_
_entity.id
_entity.type
_entity.pdbx_description
1 polymer ?
#
loop_
_entity_poly.entity_id
_entity_poly.type
_entity_poly.pdbx_seq_one_letter_code
_entity_poly.pdbx_strand_id
1 'polypeptide(L)'
;MKRSTVGHSGFTLFETLLAMTIVSLVSVTSVYILFLSLNLRDLTLATTQTEESMRIFNRQLRQAVIGAKSVTGGSDSIFTRSQTECWSFVYDPLSKNIKYSELKQEGCTPDPDPSTLFFPSSSKINSIAFTISDISTGGRLVGVTGTIQTTLPFDTYQTTFSESYVNLID
;
A
#
# COMPACT_ATOMS: atom_id res chain seq x y z
N MET A 1 11.30 72.17 -26.49
CA MET A 1 11.06 71.35 -25.27
C MET A 1 9.67 70.72 -25.41
N LYS A 2 9.60 69.46 -25.84
CA LYS A 2 8.33 68.75 -26.12
C LYS A 2 8.00 67.90 -24.88
N ARG A 3 7.09 68.36 -24.01
CA ARG A 3 6.57 67.54 -22.91
C ARG A 3 5.58 66.53 -23.49
N SER A 4 6.01 65.27 -23.56
CA SER A 4 5.12 64.13 -23.73
C SER A 4 4.36 63.94 -22.41
N THR A 5 3.09 64.31 -22.37
CA THR A 5 2.17 63.90 -21.29
C THR A 5 1.73 62.47 -21.58
N VAL A 6 2.32 61.51 -20.87
CA VAL A 6 1.84 60.13 -20.81
C VAL A 6 0.51 60.14 -20.06
N GLY A 7 -0.60 60.12 -20.82
CA GLY A 7 -1.95 60.03 -20.27
C GLY A 7 -2.13 58.69 -19.57
N HIS A 8 -2.20 58.70 -18.23
CA HIS A 8 -2.73 57.57 -17.48
C HIS A 8 -4.25 57.71 -17.49
N SER A 9 -4.92 56.97 -18.38
CA SER A 9 -6.37 56.78 -18.27
C SER A 9 -6.62 55.94 -17.02
N GLY A 10 -7.22 56.53 -15.99
CA GLY A 10 -7.67 55.78 -14.82
C GLY A 10 -8.78 54.81 -15.20
N PHE A 11 -8.78 53.61 -14.63
CA PHE A 11 -9.85 52.63 -14.81
C PHE A 11 -11.17 53.18 -14.25
N THR A 12 -12.27 52.94 -14.96
CA THR A 12 -13.60 53.23 -14.43
C THR A 12 -13.95 52.24 -13.31
N LEU A 13 -14.79 52.67 -12.35
CA LEU A 13 -15.25 51.79 -11.25
C LEU A 13 -15.87 50.48 -11.78
N PHE A 14 -16.60 50.56 -12.88
CA PHE A 14 -17.17 49.38 -13.54
C PHE A 14 -16.10 48.40 -14.04
N GLU A 15 -15.06 48.89 -14.73
CA GLU A 15 -13.97 48.04 -15.21
C GLU A 15 -13.21 47.39 -14.04
N THR A 16 -13.02 48.10 -12.92
CA THR A 16 -12.39 47.51 -11.73
C THR A 16 -13.23 46.39 -11.10
N LEU A 17 -14.56 46.56 -11.02
CA LEU A 17 -15.46 45.53 -10.50
C LEU A 17 -15.54 44.32 -11.42
N LEU A 18 -15.58 44.55 -12.73
CA LEU A 18 -15.50 43.49 -13.74
C LEU A 18 -14.18 42.72 -13.61
N ALA A 19 -13.06 43.43 -13.52
CA ALA A 19 -11.74 42.82 -13.35
C ALA A 19 -11.65 42.00 -12.06
N MET A 20 -12.13 42.50 -10.93
CA MET A 20 -12.16 41.76 -9.66
C MET A 20 -13.02 40.49 -9.75
N THR A 21 -14.16 40.56 -10.44
CA THR A 21 -15.05 39.41 -10.64
C THR A 21 -14.37 38.34 -11.50
N ILE A 22 -13.72 38.75 -12.60
CA ILE A 22 -12.96 37.84 -13.46
C ILE A 22 -11.81 37.19 -12.67
N VAL A 23 -11.02 37.98 -11.94
CA VAL A 23 -9.91 37.46 -11.12
C VAL A 23 -10.41 36.50 -10.05
N SER A 24 -11.54 36.79 -9.41
CA SER A 24 -12.14 35.89 -8.41
C SER A 24 -12.57 34.56 -9.03
N LEU A 25 -13.26 34.58 -10.17
CA LEU A 25 -13.66 33.37 -10.89
C LEU A 25 -12.46 32.55 -11.36
N VAL A 26 -11.45 33.20 -11.92
CA VAL A 26 -10.20 32.54 -12.35
C VAL A 26 -9.45 31.94 -11.15
N SER A 27 -9.44 32.64 -10.02
CA SER A 27 -8.80 32.13 -8.80
C SER A 27 -9.51 30.88 -8.26
N VAL A 28 -10.85 30.89 -8.16
CA VAL A 28 -11.63 29.75 -7.67
C VAL A 28 -11.47 28.55 -8.62
N THR A 29 -11.57 28.76 -9.92
CA THR A 29 -11.39 27.70 -10.92
C THR A 29 -9.97 27.14 -10.90
N SER A 30 -8.95 27.99 -10.71
CA SER A 30 -7.56 27.55 -10.59
C SER A 30 -7.33 26.68 -9.35
N VAL A 31 -7.86 27.09 -8.19
CA VAL A 31 -7.81 26.29 -6.95
C VAL A 31 -8.53 24.96 -7.15
N TYR A 32 -9.71 24.97 -7.77
CA TYR A 32 -10.47 23.75 -8.06
C TYR A 32 -9.68 22.77 -8.95
N ILE A 33 -9.06 23.26 -10.03
CA ILE A 33 -8.24 22.43 -10.93
C ILE A 33 -7.02 21.86 -10.20
N LEU A 34 -6.40 22.64 -9.30
CA LEU A 34 -5.29 22.16 -8.48
C LEU A 34 -5.71 21.00 -7.59
N PHE A 35 -6.83 21.12 -6.87
CA PHE A 35 -7.36 20.03 -6.05
C PHE A 35 -7.71 18.79 -6.88
N LEU A 36 -8.35 18.97 -8.04
CA LEU A 36 -8.67 17.86 -8.93
C LEU A 36 -7.41 17.12 -9.40
N SER A 37 -6.37 17.87 -9.76
CA SER A 37 -5.09 17.30 -10.20
C SER A 37 -4.36 16.57 -9.07
N LEU A 38 -4.41 17.11 -7.84
CA LEU A 38 -3.82 16.48 -6.66
C LEU A 38 -4.56 15.19 -6.30
N ASN A 39 -5.90 15.18 -6.33
CA ASN A 39 -6.70 13.99 -6.07
C ASN A 39 -6.36 12.87 -7.07
N LEU A 40 -6.32 13.17 -8.37
CA LEU A 40 -6.00 12.18 -9.41
C LEU A 40 -4.59 11.60 -9.25
N ARG A 41 -3.63 12.45 -8.88
CA ARG A 41 -2.26 12.01 -8.59
C ARG A 41 -2.23 11.09 -7.37
N ASP A 42 -2.88 11.46 -6.29
CA ASP A 42 -2.92 10.66 -5.06
C ASP A 42 -3.66 9.34 -5.30
N LEU A 43 -4.76 9.32 -6.06
CA LEU A 43 -5.43 8.08 -6.45
C LEU A 43 -4.49 7.12 -7.17
N THR A 44 -3.77 7.65 -8.16
CA THR A 44 -2.81 6.86 -8.95
C THR A 44 -1.69 6.32 -8.06
N LEU A 45 -1.12 7.18 -7.20
CA LEU A 45 -0.06 6.78 -6.28
C LEU A 45 -0.53 5.77 -5.24
N ALA A 46 -1.70 5.97 -4.64
CA ALA A 46 -2.28 5.05 -3.66
C ALA A 46 -2.55 3.68 -4.30
N THR A 47 -3.04 3.67 -5.55
CA THR A 47 -3.26 2.44 -6.32
C THR A 47 -1.93 1.71 -6.56
N THR A 48 -0.95 2.39 -7.16
CA THR A 48 0.37 1.78 -7.46
C THR A 48 1.09 1.30 -6.20
N GLN A 49 1.07 2.09 -5.11
CA GLN A 49 1.71 1.68 -3.85
C GLN A 49 1.04 0.45 -3.25
N THR A 50 -0.29 0.36 -3.33
CA THR A 50 -1.05 -0.78 -2.82
C THR A 50 -0.73 -2.04 -3.61
N GLU A 51 -0.77 -1.94 -4.94
CA GLU A 51 -0.49 -3.07 -5.84
C GLU A 51 0.95 -3.56 -5.72
N GLU A 52 1.93 -2.66 -5.69
CA GLU A 52 3.34 -3.03 -5.52
C GLU A 52 3.62 -3.63 -4.15
N SER A 53 3.01 -3.08 -3.09
CA SER A 53 3.12 -3.66 -1.75
C SER A 53 2.58 -5.09 -1.71
N MET A 54 1.44 -5.32 -2.35
CA MET A 54 0.87 -6.67 -2.47
C MET A 54 1.74 -7.60 -3.30
N ARG A 55 2.29 -7.12 -4.42
CA ARG A 55 3.20 -7.89 -5.26
C ARG A 55 4.44 -8.32 -4.50
N ILE A 56 5.02 -7.44 -3.69
CA ILE A 56 6.19 -7.74 -2.85
C ILE A 56 5.82 -8.75 -1.76
N PHE A 57 4.69 -8.56 -1.09
CA PHE A 57 4.15 -9.50 -0.10
C PHE A 57 3.96 -10.90 -0.67
N ASN A 58 3.22 -11.01 -1.77
CA ASN A 58 2.97 -12.27 -2.45
C ASN A 58 4.27 -12.95 -2.89
N ARG A 59 5.25 -12.19 -3.38
CA ARG A 59 6.55 -12.75 -3.77
C ARG A 59 7.31 -13.33 -2.57
N GLN A 60 7.37 -12.61 -1.45
CA GLN A 60 8.07 -13.08 -0.26
C GLN A 60 7.36 -14.26 0.39
N LEU A 61 6.04 -14.20 0.52
CA LEU A 61 5.24 -15.31 1.05
C LEU A 61 5.37 -16.55 0.16
N ARG A 62 5.29 -16.40 -1.16
CA ARG A 62 5.51 -17.52 -2.10
C ARG A 62 6.89 -18.14 -1.93
N GLN A 63 7.95 -17.33 -1.82
CA GLN A 63 9.30 -17.83 -1.59
C GLN A 63 9.37 -18.63 -0.28
N ALA A 64 8.85 -18.06 0.80
CA ALA A 64 8.83 -18.68 2.12
C ALA A 64 8.03 -20.01 2.14
N VAL A 65 6.93 -20.09 1.40
CA VAL A 65 6.09 -21.29 1.32
C VAL A 65 6.73 -22.37 0.46
N ILE A 66 7.22 -22.04 -0.74
CA ILE A 66 7.82 -23.02 -1.67
C ILE A 66 9.11 -23.60 -1.11
N GLY A 67 9.93 -22.80 -0.43
CA GLY A 67 11.19 -23.26 0.17
C GLY A 67 11.02 -24.08 1.45
N ALA A 68 9.83 -24.12 2.03
CA ALA A 68 9.65 -24.71 3.35
C ALA A 68 9.54 -26.24 3.33
N LYS A 69 10.10 -26.88 4.35
CA LYS A 69 9.83 -28.28 4.67
C LYS A 69 8.60 -28.44 5.57
N SER A 70 8.29 -27.41 6.35
CA SER A 70 7.12 -27.39 7.22
C SER A 70 6.49 -26.01 7.23
N VAL A 71 5.16 -25.97 7.19
CA VAL A 71 4.37 -24.73 7.23
C VAL A 71 3.32 -24.83 8.31
N THR A 72 3.48 -24.10 9.40
CA THR A 72 2.54 -24.10 10.54
C THR A 72 1.92 -22.73 10.71
N GLY A 73 0.85 -22.61 11.47
CA GLY A 73 0.17 -21.33 11.65
C GLY A 73 -1.31 -21.47 12.00
N GLY A 74 -2.00 -20.34 11.97
CA GLY A 74 -3.44 -20.21 12.18
C GLY A 74 -4.03 -19.19 11.21
N SER A 75 -5.18 -18.61 11.56
CA SER A 75 -5.84 -17.59 10.72
C SER A 75 -5.01 -16.32 10.56
N ASP A 76 -4.30 -15.90 11.61
CA ASP A 76 -3.61 -14.61 11.67
C ASP A 76 -2.09 -14.73 11.57
N SER A 77 -1.57 -15.95 11.47
CA SER A 77 -0.13 -16.19 11.45
C SER A 77 0.25 -17.38 10.58
N ILE A 78 1.43 -17.27 9.99
CA ILE A 78 2.07 -18.36 9.26
C ILE A 78 3.56 -18.38 9.55
N PHE A 79 4.06 -19.58 9.80
CA PHE A 79 5.46 -19.87 10.11
C PHE A 79 5.94 -20.92 9.14
N THR A 80 7.00 -20.62 8.42
CA THR A 80 7.60 -21.56 7.48
C THR A 80 9.03 -21.88 7.90
N ARG A 81 9.42 -23.15 7.82
CA ARG A 81 10.77 -23.61 8.15
C ARG A 81 11.32 -24.44 7.01
N SER A 82 12.51 -24.10 6.56
CA SER A 82 13.31 -24.88 5.62
C SER A 82 14.61 -25.37 6.25
N GLN A 83 15.51 -25.94 5.45
CA GLN A 83 16.87 -26.28 5.89
C GLN A 83 17.77 -25.07 6.07
N THR A 84 17.44 -23.91 5.50
CA THR A 84 18.38 -22.77 5.43
C THR A 84 17.74 -21.45 5.84
N GLU A 85 16.43 -21.40 5.91
CA GLU A 85 15.66 -20.20 6.22
C GLU A 85 14.39 -20.53 7.02
N CYS A 86 14.04 -19.64 7.93
CA CYS A 86 12.76 -19.65 8.61
C CYS A 86 12.10 -18.29 8.49
N TRP A 87 10.81 -18.30 8.24
CA TRP A 87 10.00 -17.10 8.06
C TRP A 87 8.86 -17.11 9.06
N SER A 88 8.57 -15.95 9.63
CA SER A 88 7.36 -15.71 10.39
C SER A 88 6.61 -14.53 9.77
N PHE A 89 5.30 -14.68 9.62
CA PHE A 89 4.39 -13.62 9.25
C PHE A 89 3.23 -13.66 10.25
N VAL A 90 3.04 -12.57 10.98
CA VAL A 90 2.00 -12.47 12.02
C VAL A 90 1.25 -11.17 11.83
N TYR A 91 -0.05 -11.27 11.67
CA TYR A 91 -0.92 -10.11 11.65
C TYR A 91 -0.96 -9.47 13.04
N ASP A 92 -0.68 -8.18 13.09
CA ASP A 92 -0.81 -7.37 14.29
C ASP A 92 -2.04 -6.46 14.15
N PRO A 93 -3.14 -6.74 14.88
CA PRO A 93 -4.38 -5.96 14.78
C PRO A 93 -4.23 -4.53 15.31
N LEU A 94 -3.24 -4.26 16.18
CA LEU A 94 -2.99 -2.92 16.71
C LEU A 94 -2.37 -2.01 15.66
N SER A 95 -1.34 -2.50 14.96
CA SER A 95 -0.71 -1.76 13.87
C SER A 95 -1.46 -1.89 12.54
N LYS A 96 -2.46 -2.80 12.46
CA LYS A 96 -3.16 -3.17 11.22
C LYS A 96 -2.17 -3.50 10.10
N ASN A 97 -1.18 -4.33 10.42
CA ASN A 97 -0.08 -4.65 9.52
C ASN A 97 0.39 -6.09 9.79
N ILE A 98 1.24 -6.62 8.93
CA ILE A 98 1.90 -7.90 9.13
C ILE A 98 3.28 -7.61 9.70
N LYS A 99 3.59 -8.19 10.86
CA LYS A 99 4.97 -8.26 11.33
C LYS A 99 5.63 -9.47 10.69
N TYR A 100 6.87 -9.31 10.23
CA TYR A 100 7.63 -10.38 9.63
C TYR A 100 9.05 -10.48 10.18
N SER A 101 9.63 -11.66 10.05
CA SER A 101 11.05 -11.92 10.27
C SER A 101 11.55 -13.03 9.36
N GLU A 102 12.80 -12.91 8.93
CA GLU A 102 13.53 -13.88 8.12
C GLU A 102 14.82 -14.23 8.86
N LEU A 103 15.01 -15.51 9.19
CA LEU A 103 16.23 -16.00 9.82
C LEU A 103 16.91 -17.01 8.89
N LYS A 104 18.11 -16.69 8.41
CA LYS A 104 18.91 -17.55 7.52
C LYS A 104 19.81 -18.49 8.32
N GLN A 105 19.21 -19.48 8.96
CA GLN A 105 19.92 -20.48 9.76
C GLN A 105 19.32 -21.87 9.54
N GLU A 106 20.15 -22.90 9.67
CA GLU A 106 19.68 -24.28 9.57
C GLU A 106 18.85 -24.69 10.79
N GLY A 107 17.65 -25.22 10.51
CA GLY A 107 16.78 -25.83 11.51
C GLY A 107 16.25 -24.87 12.58
N CYS A 108 16.01 -23.60 12.23
CA CYS A 108 15.68 -22.58 13.23
C CYS A 108 14.49 -22.97 14.11
N THR A 109 14.82 -23.19 15.39
CA THR A 109 13.89 -23.42 16.48
C THR A 109 14.37 -22.60 17.68
N PRO A 110 13.50 -21.81 18.34
CA PRO A 110 12.08 -21.58 18.04
C PRO A 110 11.86 -20.73 16.77
N ASP A 111 10.58 -20.58 16.37
CA ASP A 111 10.23 -19.69 15.25
C ASP A 111 10.73 -18.26 15.49
N PRO A 112 11.18 -17.55 14.44
CA PRO A 112 11.71 -16.20 14.60
C PRO A 112 10.62 -15.24 15.06
N ASP A 113 10.93 -14.41 16.06
CA ASP A 113 10.02 -13.39 16.57
C ASP A 113 9.83 -12.28 15.51
N PRO A 114 8.61 -12.02 15.01
CA PRO A 114 8.36 -11.03 13.97
C PRO A 114 8.42 -9.61 14.55
N SER A 115 9.48 -8.88 14.23
CA SER A 115 9.76 -7.55 14.78
C SER A 115 9.53 -6.40 13.79
N THR A 116 9.57 -6.69 12.48
CA THR A 116 9.54 -5.66 11.44
C THR A 116 8.16 -5.58 10.78
N LEU A 117 7.64 -4.36 10.60
CA LEU A 117 6.39 -4.16 9.86
C LEU A 117 6.64 -4.37 8.35
N PHE A 118 5.80 -5.17 7.72
CA PHE A 118 5.93 -5.52 6.31
C PHE A 118 5.53 -4.35 5.40
N PHE A 119 4.34 -3.80 5.64
CA PHE A 119 3.78 -2.74 4.81
C PHE A 119 4.24 -1.36 5.29
N PRO A 120 4.39 -0.38 4.37
CA PRO A 120 4.72 0.99 4.73
C PRO A 120 3.63 1.60 5.62
N SER A 121 3.96 2.67 6.36
CA SER A 121 3.05 3.31 7.31
C SER A 121 1.80 3.96 6.67
N SER A 122 1.84 4.25 5.37
CA SER A 122 0.70 4.72 4.59
C SER A 122 -0.32 3.62 4.26
N SER A 123 0.06 2.34 4.45
CA SER A 123 -0.75 1.17 4.13
C SER A 123 -1.20 0.45 5.39
N LYS A 124 -2.42 -0.10 5.35
CA LYS A 124 -3.06 -0.86 6.43
C LYS A 124 -3.71 -2.11 5.87
N ILE A 125 -3.61 -3.19 6.63
CA ILE A 125 -4.30 -4.46 6.40
C ILE A 125 -5.54 -4.47 7.29
N ASN A 126 -6.70 -4.29 6.66
CA ASN A 126 -7.99 -4.23 7.33
C ASN A 126 -8.48 -5.61 7.77
N SER A 127 -8.13 -6.63 7.00
CA SER A 127 -8.35 -8.04 7.33
C SER A 127 -7.32 -8.89 6.62
N ILE A 128 -6.91 -9.98 7.25
CA ILE A 128 -6.12 -11.04 6.63
C ILE A 128 -6.52 -12.37 7.25
N ALA A 129 -6.51 -13.43 6.44
CA ALA A 129 -6.72 -14.79 6.89
C ALA A 129 -5.80 -15.70 6.09
N PHE A 130 -4.99 -16.49 6.80
CA PHE A 130 -4.22 -17.59 6.27
C PHE A 130 -5.00 -18.89 6.40
N THR A 131 -4.90 -19.75 5.40
CA THR A 131 -5.46 -21.09 5.41
C THR A 131 -4.36 -22.08 5.05
N ILE A 132 -4.27 -23.18 5.80
CA ILE A 132 -3.30 -24.25 5.55
C ILE A 132 -4.11 -25.52 5.41
N SER A 133 -3.91 -26.23 4.31
CA SER A 133 -4.58 -27.51 4.03
C SER A 133 -3.57 -28.52 3.51
N ASP A 134 -3.68 -29.76 3.97
CA ASP A 134 -2.81 -30.84 3.50
C ASP A 134 -3.24 -31.29 2.09
N ILE A 135 -2.26 -31.67 1.27
CA ILE A 135 -2.49 -32.16 -0.10
C ILE A 135 -2.35 -33.69 -0.09
N SER A 136 -3.26 -34.39 -0.77
CA SER A 136 -3.30 -35.85 -0.83
C SER A 136 -2.02 -36.50 -1.39
N THR A 137 -1.28 -35.78 -2.24
CA THR A 137 -0.01 -36.22 -2.84
C THR A 137 1.21 -35.98 -1.94
N GLY A 138 1.02 -35.47 -0.73
CA GLY A 138 2.10 -34.94 0.11
C GLY A 138 2.30 -33.44 -0.12
N GLY A 139 2.57 -32.70 0.96
CA GLY A 139 2.73 -31.25 0.93
C GLY A 139 1.58 -30.46 1.57
N ARG A 140 1.63 -29.13 1.43
CA ARG A 140 0.65 -28.19 1.99
C ARG A 140 0.24 -27.13 0.99
N LEU A 141 -1.06 -26.87 0.90
CA LEU A 141 -1.62 -25.72 0.22
C LEU A 141 -1.83 -24.60 1.23
N VAL A 142 -1.21 -23.45 0.96
CA VAL A 142 -1.26 -22.25 1.78
C VAL A 142 -2.05 -21.18 1.04
N GLY A 143 -3.24 -20.85 1.54
CA GLY A 143 -4.03 -19.72 1.08
C GLY A 143 -3.77 -18.48 1.92
N VAL A 144 -3.81 -17.31 1.30
CA VAL A 144 -3.89 -16.03 1.99
C VAL A 144 -4.97 -15.18 1.35
N THR A 145 -5.83 -14.61 2.18
CA THR A 145 -6.88 -13.70 1.74
C THR A 145 -6.87 -12.46 2.62
N GLY A 146 -7.20 -11.30 2.08
CA GLY A 146 -7.20 -10.09 2.89
C GLY A 146 -7.63 -8.85 2.15
N THR A 147 -7.65 -7.74 2.89
CA THR A 147 -7.98 -6.41 2.39
C THR A 147 -6.89 -5.44 2.79
N ILE A 148 -6.29 -4.78 1.81
CA ILE A 148 -5.27 -3.75 2.00
C ILE A 148 -5.83 -2.39 1.59
N GLN A 149 -5.45 -1.36 2.33
CA GLN A 149 -5.83 0.03 2.09
C GLN A 149 -4.62 0.94 2.21
N THR A 150 -4.40 1.81 1.23
CA THR A 150 -3.40 2.88 1.30
C THR A 150 -4.10 4.23 1.34
N THR A 151 -3.74 5.05 2.32
CA THR A 151 -4.31 6.39 2.51
C THR A 151 -3.25 7.44 2.23
N LEU A 152 -3.53 8.33 1.28
CA LEU A 152 -2.77 9.53 0.99
C LEU A 152 -3.60 10.77 1.38
N PRO A 153 -3.01 11.98 1.45
CA PRO A 153 -3.72 13.16 1.94
C PRO A 153 -5.01 13.50 1.19
N PHE A 154 -5.07 13.22 -0.11
CA PHE A 154 -6.19 13.61 -0.96
C PHE A 154 -7.04 12.45 -1.45
N ASP A 155 -6.55 11.20 -1.36
CA ASP A 155 -7.30 10.03 -1.78
C ASP A 155 -6.90 8.77 -1.01
N THR A 156 -7.77 7.76 -1.07
CA THR A 156 -7.61 6.47 -0.42
C THR A 156 -7.97 5.36 -1.39
N TYR A 157 -7.09 4.39 -1.53
CA TYR A 157 -7.34 3.21 -2.36
C TYR A 157 -7.39 1.96 -1.49
N GLN A 158 -8.36 1.09 -1.75
CA GLN A 158 -8.54 -0.18 -1.05
C GLN A 158 -8.80 -1.29 -2.07
N THR A 159 -8.18 -2.45 -1.85
CA THR A 159 -8.45 -3.65 -2.65
C THR A 159 -8.38 -4.91 -1.80
N THR A 160 -9.04 -5.96 -2.30
CA THR A 160 -9.02 -7.30 -1.71
C THR A 160 -8.13 -8.22 -2.52
N PHE A 161 -7.42 -9.13 -1.86
CA PHE A 161 -6.58 -10.12 -2.51
C PHE A 161 -6.89 -11.53 -1.99
N SER A 162 -6.64 -12.52 -2.84
CA SER A 162 -6.80 -13.94 -2.52
C SER A 162 -5.79 -14.72 -3.35
N GLU A 163 -4.80 -15.30 -2.71
CA GLU A 163 -3.72 -16.05 -3.34
C GLU A 163 -3.59 -17.42 -2.70
N SER A 164 -3.02 -18.37 -3.44
CA SER A 164 -2.76 -19.71 -2.92
C SER A 164 -1.47 -20.28 -3.48
N TYR A 165 -0.66 -20.88 -2.59
CA TYR A 165 0.65 -21.41 -2.89
C TYR A 165 0.71 -22.88 -2.50
N VAL A 166 1.19 -23.70 -3.42
CA VAL A 166 1.42 -25.13 -3.18
C VAL A 166 2.87 -25.32 -2.77
N ASN A 167 3.07 -25.96 -1.63
CA ASN A 167 4.34 -26.51 -1.20
C ASN A 167 4.30 -28.03 -1.42
N LEU A 168 5.13 -28.51 -2.34
CA LEU A 168 5.38 -29.94 -2.53
C LEU A 168 6.60 -30.32 -1.69
N ILE A 169 6.39 -31.18 -0.71
CA ILE A 169 7.49 -31.72 0.09
C ILE A 169 8.01 -32.94 -0.68
N ASP A 170 9.17 -32.80 -1.33
CA ASP A 170 9.98 -33.94 -1.80
C ASP A 170 10.71 -34.62 -0.64
#